data_AF-A0A7X7LVN9-F1
#
_entry.id   AF-A0A7X7LVN9-F1
#
_cell.length_a   1.000
_cell.length_b   1.000
_cell.length_c   1.000
_cell.angle_alpha   90.00
_cell.angle_beta   90.00
_cell.angle_gamma   90.00
#
_symmetry.space_group_name_H-M   'P 1'
#
loop_
_entity.id
_entity.type
_entity.pdbx_description
1 polymer ?
#
loop_
_entity_poly.entity_id
_entity_poly.type
_entity_poly.pdbx_seq_one_letter_code
_entity_poly.pdbx_strand_id
1 'polypeptide(L)'
;MNQRLDDQVWREVLEFWFPEGRSFQIDAETHRDHWFWRMRGGADGEIDARFSELTAEGVAGNLDHWACDPEGRLALIIVLDQFSRSVWRGNARAFAQDSAALALAMNGLSNGHYAALPTPWAKIIHGLPLGHCEGPDHLQRLDLLIGLREEIAAEAPTHLQPIYRSL
;
A
#
# COMPACT_ATOMS: atom_id res chain seq x y z
N MET A 1 -22.33 -8.81 12.83
CA MET A 1 -22.53 -9.74 11.70
C MET A 1 -21.79 -9.31 10.43
N ASN A 2 -21.17 -8.11 10.39
CA ASN A 2 -20.50 -7.54 9.20
C ASN A 2 -19.01 -7.84 9.06
N GLN A 3 -18.27 -8.05 10.16
CA GLN A 3 -16.82 -8.24 10.14
C GLN A 3 -16.31 -9.32 9.17
N ARG A 4 -17.02 -10.43 8.99
CA ARG A 4 -16.59 -11.49 8.05
C ARG A 4 -16.70 -11.10 6.57
N LEU A 5 -17.69 -10.26 6.24
CA LEU A 5 -17.85 -9.75 4.88
C LEU A 5 -16.82 -8.65 4.63
N ASP A 6 -16.63 -7.75 5.59
CA ASP A 6 -15.61 -6.71 5.52
C ASP A 6 -14.20 -7.32 5.43
N ASP A 7 -13.93 -8.39 6.20
CA ASP A 7 -12.70 -9.18 6.14
C ASP A 7 -12.44 -9.83 4.79
N GLN A 8 -13.50 -10.17 4.07
CA GLN A 8 -13.38 -10.75 2.74
C GLN A 8 -13.00 -9.68 1.71
N VAL A 9 -13.59 -8.48 1.82
CA VAL A 9 -13.39 -7.42 0.83
C VAL A 9 -11.98 -6.82 0.91
N TRP A 10 -11.44 -6.55 2.10
CA TRP A 10 -10.06 -6.03 2.17
C TRP A 10 -9.01 -7.07 1.79
N ARG A 11 -9.29 -8.37 1.99
CA ARG A 11 -8.41 -9.45 1.48
C ARG A 11 -8.37 -9.48 -0.04
N GLU A 12 -9.49 -9.27 -0.72
CA GLU A 12 -9.51 -9.22 -2.19
C GLU A 12 -8.60 -8.12 -2.74
N VAL A 13 -8.53 -6.97 -2.07
CA VAL A 13 -7.58 -5.88 -2.40
C VAL A 13 -6.14 -6.37 -2.27
N LEU A 14 -5.80 -7.03 -1.16
CA LEU A 14 -4.44 -7.50 -0.90
C LEU A 14 -4.04 -8.66 -1.83
N GLU A 15 -4.94 -9.59 -2.12
CA GLU A 15 -4.71 -10.71 -3.04
C GLU A 15 -4.48 -10.20 -4.46
N PHE A 16 -5.22 -9.16 -4.88
CA PHE A 16 -4.98 -8.51 -6.15
C PHE A 16 -3.64 -7.76 -6.18
N TRP A 17 -3.35 -6.96 -5.15
CA TRP A 17 -2.17 -6.10 -5.14
C TRP A 17 -0.87 -6.87 -4.90
N PHE A 18 -0.94 -7.98 -4.16
CA PHE A 18 0.18 -8.87 -3.85
C PHE A 18 -0.10 -10.28 -4.37
N PRO A 19 0.02 -10.54 -5.69
CA PRO A 19 -0.17 -11.88 -6.23
C PRO A 19 0.81 -12.90 -5.65
N GLU A 20 1.98 -12.46 -5.14
CA GLU A 20 2.91 -13.29 -4.40
C GLU A 20 2.47 -13.62 -2.96
N GLY A 21 1.41 -12.97 -2.48
CA GLY A 21 0.86 -13.08 -1.14
C GLY A 21 1.90 -12.83 -0.07
N ARG A 22 2.16 -13.86 0.74
CA ARG A 22 3.18 -13.88 1.80
C ARG A 22 4.36 -14.81 1.48
N SER A 23 4.49 -15.27 0.24
CA SER A 23 5.50 -16.26 -0.13
C SER A 23 6.88 -15.64 -0.27
N PHE A 24 7.78 -15.94 0.67
CA PHE A 24 9.20 -15.60 0.55
C PHE A 24 9.95 -16.46 -0.47
N GLN A 25 9.30 -17.47 -1.05
CA GLN A 25 9.90 -18.36 -2.06
C GLN A 25 9.75 -17.83 -3.49
N ILE A 26 9.06 -16.70 -3.70
CA ILE A 26 9.02 -16.04 -5.00
C ILE A 26 10.43 -15.76 -5.49
N ASP A 27 10.69 -16.06 -6.76
CA ASP A 27 11.98 -15.76 -7.38
C ASP A 27 12.12 -14.24 -7.62
N ALA A 28 13.37 -13.79 -7.75
CA ALA A 28 13.68 -12.38 -7.84
C ALA A 28 13.20 -11.72 -9.15
N GLU A 29 13.05 -12.48 -10.23
CA GLU A 29 12.58 -11.97 -11.51
C GLU A 29 11.07 -11.71 -11.44
N THR A 30 10.29 -12.71 -11.04
CA THR A 30 8.85 -12.59 -10.85
C THR A 30 8.51 -11.50 -9.84
N HIS A 31 9.23 -11.42 -8.71
CA HIS A 31 9.00 -10.36 -7.72
C HIS A 31 9.26 -8.96 -8.28
N ARG A 32 10.28 -8.81 -9.13
CA ARG A 32 10.60 -7.55 -9.80
C ARG A 32 9.51 -7.17 -10.80
N ASP A 33 8.97 -8.14 -11.55
CA ASP A 33 7.88 -7.89 -12.48
C ASP A 33 6.61 -7.44 -11.75
N HIS A 34 6.29 -8.07 -10.62
CA HIS A 34 5.18 -7.63 -9.75
C HIS A 34 5.42 -6.21 -9.23
N TRP A 35 6.67 -5.87 -8.89
CA TRP A 35 7.05 -4.52 -8.49
C TRP A 35 6.84 -3.50 -9.60
N PHE A 36 7.29 -3.80 -10.82
CA PHE A 36 7.08 -2.94 -11.98
C PHE A 36 5.59 -2.74 -12.28
N TRP A 37 4.81 -3.83 -12.24
CA TRP A 37 3.37 -3.78 -12.46
C TRP A 37 2.66 -2.86 -11.45
N ARG A 38 2.99 -2.96 -10.14
CA ARG A 38 2.45 -2.09 -9.09
C ARG A 38 2.84 -0.61 -9.28
N MET A 39 4.13 -0.35 -9.51
CA MET A 39 4.70 1.00 -9.39
C MET A 39 4.83 1.78 -10.70
N ARG A 40 4.84 1.10 -11.86
CA ARG A 40 5.05 1.71 -13.19
C ARG A 40 3.85 1.55 -14.12
N GLY A 41 2.76 0.96 -13.64
CA GLY A 41 1.52 0.81 -14.40
C GLY A 41 1.38 -0.58 -15.02
N GLY A 42 0.16 -0.85 -15.50
CA GLY A 42 -0.29 -2.17 -15.96
C GLY A 42 -1.50 -2.70 -15.21
N ALA A 43 -1.82 -2.11 -14.05
CA ALA A 43 -2.98 -2.49 -13.23
C ALA A 43 -4.23 -1.66 -13.53
N ASP A 44 -4.12 -0.50 -14.19
CA ASP A 44 -5.19 0.50 -14.28
C ASP A 44 -6.52 -0.03 -14.77
N GLY A 45 -6.52 -0.73 -15.91
CA GLY A 45 -7.77 -1.23 -16.50
C GLY A 45 -8.44 -2.27 -15.61
N GLU A 46 -7.65 -3.09 -14.92
CA GLU A 46 -8.19 -4.08 -13.98
C GLU A 46 -8.67 -3.44 -12.68
N ILE A 47 -7.95 -2.41 -12.19
CA ILE A 47 -8.37 -1.63 -11.03
C ILE A 47 -9.68 -0.89 -11.30
N ASP A 48 -9.79 -0.23 -12.46
CA ASP A 48 -11.00 0.50 -12.83
C ASP A 48 -12.20 -0.44 -12.98
N ALA A 49 -12.00 -1.61 -13.62
CA ALA A 49 -13.05 -2.59 -13.82
C ALA A 49 -13.52 -3.27 -12.52
N ARG A 50 -12.63 -3.50 -11.54
CA ARG A 50 -12.94 -4.30 -10.34
C ARG A 50 -13.14 -3.49 -9.07
N PHE A 51 -12.46 -2.36 -8.95
CA PHE A 51 -12.33 -1.64 -7.69
C PHE A 51 -12.74 -0.16 -7.76
N SER A 52 -13.31 0.33 -8.87
CA SER A 52 -13.77 1.72 -8.98
C SER A 52 -14.85 2.08 -7.94
N GLU A 53 -15.85 1.23 -7.76
CA GLU A 53 -16.88 1.39 -6.72
C GLU A 53 -16.27 1.33 -5.31
N LEU A 54 -15.41 0.34 -5.05
CA LEU A 54 -14.72 0.22 -3.76
C LEU A 54 -13.85 1.45 -3.46
N THR A 55 -13.20 2.01 -4.47
CA THR A 55 -12.40 3.23 -4.34
C THR A 55 -13.28 4.43 -4.02
N ALA A 56 -14.48 4.52 -4.61
CA ALA A 56 -15.45 5.54 -4.26
C ALA A 56 -15.95 5.40 -2.80
N GLU A 57 -16.20 4.17 -2.33
CA GLU A 57 -16.58 3.88 -0.94
C GLU A 57 -15.46 4.26 0.06
N GLY A 58 -14.20 3.96 -0.28
CA GLY A 58 -13.05 4.37 0.51
C GLY A 58 -12.93 5.89 0.61
N VAL A 59 -13.10 6.60 -0.51
CA VAL A 59 -13.13 8.07 -0.54
C VAL A 59 -14.27 8.65 0.31
N ALA A 60 -15.41 7.95 0.39
CA ALA A 60 -16.54 8.36 1.20
C ALA A 60 -16.36 8.08 2.71
N GLY A 61 -15.30 7.39 3.12
CA GLY A 61 -15.03 7.00 4.51
C GLY A 61 -15.77 5.74 4.97
N ASN A 62 -16.48 5.05 4.06
CA ASN A 62 -17.28 3.87 4.41
C ASN A 62 -16.40 2.66 4.79
N LEU A 63 -15.11 2.71 4.47
CA LEU A 63 -14.13 1.65 4.75
C LEU A 63 -13.21 1.96 5.94
N ASP A 64 -13.42 3.06 6.67
CA ASP A 64 -12.52 3.51 7.76
C ASP A 64 -12.31 2.46 8.85
N HIS A 65 -13.31 1.61 9.08
CA HIS A 65 -13.25 0.51 10.05
C HIS A 65 -12.18 -0.54 9.72
N TRP A 66 -11.71 -0.63 8.47
CA TRP A 66 -10.59 -1.50 8.08
C TRP A 66 -9.30 -1.13 8.81
N ALA A 67 -9.14 0.13 9.22
CA ALA A 67 -7.95 0.60 9.92
C ALA A 67 -7.79 -0.02 11.33
N CYS A 68 -8.80 -0.73 11.84
CA CYS A 68 -8.74 -1.49 13.09
C CYS A 68 -7.87 -2.75 13.01
N ASP A 69 -7.51 -3.20 11.80
CA ASP A 69 -6.62 -4.35 11.56
C ASP A 69 -5.33 -3.91 10.83
N PRO A 70 -4.17 -4.56 11.04
CA PRO A 70 -2.95 -4.22 10.31
C PRO A 70 -3.05 -4.37 8.79
N GLU A 71 -3.62 -5.48 8.33
CA GLU A 71 -3.73 -5.76 6.89
C GLU A 71 -4.94 -5.03 6.28
N GLY A 72 -6.04 -4.91 7.03
CA GLY A 72 -7.16 -4.04 6.63
C GLY A 72 -6.73 -2.58 6.42
N ARG A 73 -5.87 -2.05 7.30
CA ARG A 73 -5.26 -0.73 7.14
C ARG A 73 -4.42 -0.63 5.88
N LEU A 74 -3.59 -1.63 5.61
CA LEU A 74 -2.77 -1.67 4.40
C LEU A 74 -3.65 -1.67 3.14
N ALA A 75 -4.73 -2.45 3.12
CA ALA A 75 -5.70 -2.45 2.03
C ALA A 75 -6.35 -1.07 1.84
N LEU A 76 -6.74 -0.40 2.93
CA LEU A 76 -7.30 0.95 2.85
C LEU A 76 -6.27 1.97 2.32
N ILE A 77 -5.00 1.86 2.73
CA ILE A 77 -3.91 2.67 2.16
C ILE A 77 -3.80 2.44 0.65
N ILE A 78 -3.82 1.18 0.19
CA ILE A 78 -3.78 0.83 -1.25
C ILE A 78 -4.96 1.46 -2.00
N VAL A 79 -6.18 1.37 -1.45
CA VAL A 79 -7.37 1.96 -2.08
C VAL A 79 -7.24 3.48 -2.21
N LEU A 80 -6.85 4.16 -1.13
CA LEU A 80 -6.80 5.63 -1.11
C LEU A 80 -5.59 6.21 -1.85
N ASP A 81 -4.45 5.52 -1.86
CA ASP A 81 -3.21 6.04 -2.44
C ASP A 81 -2.94 5.46 -3.84
N GLN A 82 -3.11 4.15 -4.07
CA GLN A 82 -2.75 3.51 -5.33
C GLN A 82 -3.94 3.38 -6.29
N PHE A 83 -5.09 2.91 -5.82
CA PHE A 83 -6.25 2.72 -6.69
C PHE A 83 -6.84 4.05 -7.13
N SER A 84 -6.89 5.05 -6.25
CA SER A 84 -7.32 6.42 -6.61
C SER A 84 -6.55 6.99 -7.80
N ARG A 85 -5.24 6.75 -7.87
CA ARG A 85 -4.36 7.19 -8.98
C ARG A 85 -4.59 6.45 -10.28
N SER A 86 -5.10 5.23 -10.20
CA SER A 86 -5.45 4.40 -11.34
C SER A 86 -6.84 4.77 -11.89
N VAL A 87 -7.85 4.79 -11.01
CA VAL A 87 -9.26 5.08 -11.34
C VAL A 87 -9.44 6.51 -11.85
N TRP A 88 -8.73 7.49 -11.28
CA TRP A 88 -8.84 8.90 -11.66
C TRP A 88 -7.59 9.44 -12.35
N ARG A 89 -6.87 8.59 -13.09
CA ARG A 89 -5.63 8.97 -13.77
C ARG A 89 -5.81 10.23 -14.61
N GLY A 90 -4.87 11.17 -14.47
CA GLY A 90 -4.89 12.45 -15.18
C GLY A 90 -5.85 13.48 -14.59
N ASN A 91 -6.50 13.21 -13.46
CA ASN A 91 -7.38 14.13 -12.76
C ASN A 91 -6.84 14.45 -11.35
N ALA A 92 -7.06 15.67 -10.85
CA ALA A 92 -6.68 16.06 -9.49
C ALA A 92 -7.27 15.15 -8.40
N ARG A 93 -8.43 14.51 -8.66
CA ARG A 93 -9.05 13.54 -7.76
C ARG A 93 -8.15 12.34 -7.43
N ALA A 94 -7.20 12.00 -8.31
CA ALA A 94 -6.20 10.95 -8.06
C ALA A 94 -5.37 11.17 -6.80
N PHE A 95 -5.18 12.44 -6.39
CA PHE A 95 -4.31 12.84 -5.28
C PHE A 95 -5.11 13.38 -4.09
N ALA A 96 -6.44 13.44 -4.20
CA ALA A 96 -7.29 14.07 -3.20
C ALA A 96 -7.22 13.38 -1.82
N GLN A 97 -6.78 12.12 -1.77
CA GLN A 97 -6.71 11.31 -0.55
C GLN A 97 -5.33 11.14 0.03
N ASP A 98 -4.32 11.84 -0.50
CA ASP A 98 -2.94 11.71 -0.04
C ASP A 98 -2.81 12.01 1.47
N SER A 99 -3.52 13.02 1.96
CA SER A 99 -3.54 13.34 3.40
C SER A 99 -4.23 12.26 4.25
N ALA A 100 -5.29 11.62 3.74
CA ALA A 100 -6.00 10.55 4.44
C ALA A 100 -5.15 9.27 4.49
N ALA A 101 -4.54 8.89 3.36
CA ALA A 101 -3.60 7.78 3.28
C ALA A 101 -2.37 7.99 4.17
N LEU A 102 -1.85 9.23 4.21
CA LEU A 102 -0.78 9.60 5.13
C LEU A 102 -1.18 9.40 6.59
N ALA A 103 -2.36 9.86 6.99
CA ALA A 103 -2.85 9.69 8.36
C ALA A 103 -2.95 8.20 8.75
N LEU A 104 -3.41 7.34 7.83
CA LEU A 104 -3.45 5.90 8.06
C LEU A 104 -2.06 5.30 8.23
N ALA A 105 -1.11 5.70 7.37
CA ALA A 105 0.27 5.22 7.41
C ALA A 105 0.96 5.61 8.73
N MET A 106 0.87 6.89 9.11
CA MET A 106 1.47 7.42 10.34
C MET A 106 0.87 6.78 11.59
N ASN A 107 -0.47 6.68 11.67
CA ASN A 107 -1.12 6.00 12.79
C ASN A 107 -0.72 4.51 12.85
N GLY A 108 -0.50 3.87 11.70
CA GLY A 108 -0.06 2.48 11.62
C GLY A 108 1.37 2.26 12.13
N LEU A 109 2.24 3.25 11.96
CA LEU A 109 3.57 3.26 12.57
C LEU A 109 3.46 3.40 14.09
N SER A 110 2.59 4.29 14.58
CA SER A 110 2.44 4.56 16.01
C SER A 110 1.76 3.44 16.82
N ASN A 111 0.83 2.70 16.21
CA ASN A 111 0.03 1.69 16.91
C ASN A 111 0.52 0.24 16.71
N GLY A 112 1.67 0.05 16.07
CA GLY A 112 2.28 -1.27 15.83
C GLY A 112 1.73 -2.04 14.63
N HIS A 113 0.75 -1.51 13.89
CA HIS A 113 0.22 -2.19 12.70
C HIS A 113 1.28 -2.35 11.61
N TYR A 114 2.12 -1.34 11.38
CA TYR A 114 3.23 -1.43 10.44
C TYR A 114 4.20 -2.57 10.80
N ALA A 115 4.55 -2.68 12.09
CA ALA A 115 5.45 -3.72 12.56
C ALA A 115 4.86 -5.12 12.41
N ALA A 116 3.53 -5.24 12.48
CA ALA A 116 2.80 -6.49 12.30
C ALA A 116 2.68 -6.94 10.83
N LEU A 117 3.03 -6.09 9.86
CA LEU A 117 2.96 -6.46 8.44
C LEU A 117 4.00 -7.57 8.12
N PRO A 118 3.57 -8.66 7.47
CA PRO A 118 4.38 -9.87 7.40
C PRO A 118 5.52 -9.81 6.40
N THR A 119 5.49 -8.89 5.43
CA THR A 119 6.41 -8.91 4.29
C THR A 119 7.07 -7.55 4.01
N PRO A 120 8.31 -7.55 3.49
CA PRO A 120 9.00 -6.35 3.02
C PRO A 120 8.17 -5.48 2.07
N TRP A 121 7.49 -6.11 1.09
CA TRP A 121 6.68 -5.41 0.10
C TRP A 121 5.44 -4.75 0.72
N ALA A 122 4.78 -5.41 1.68
CA ALA A 122 3.65 -4.82 2.40
C ALA A 122 4.08 -3.58 3.18
N LYS A 123 5.22 -3.66 3.89
CA LYS A 123 5.80 -2.52 4.63
C LYS A 123 6.15 -1.35 3.72
N ILE A 124 6.70 -1.63 2.53
CA ILE A 124 6.96 -0.57 1.55
C ILE A 124 5.66 0.13 1.13
N ILE A 125 4.64 -0.63 0.74
CA ILE A 125 3.38 -0.06 0.26
C ILE A 125 2.70 0.77 1.35
N HIS A 126 2.75 0.32 2.62
CA HIS A 126 2.30 1.10 3.77
C HIS A 126 3.02 2.46 3.87
N GLY A 127 4.32 2.50 3.55
CA GLY A 127 5.16 3.69 3.64
C GLY A 127 5.00 4.68 2.49
N LEU A 128 4.40 4.31 1.35
CA LEU A 128 4.29 5.18 0.18
C LEU A 128 3.66 6.56 0.46
N PRO A 129 2.57 6.68 1.25
CA PRO A 129 1.95 7.97 1.54
C PRO A 129 2.88 8.99 2.22
N LEU A 130 3.93 8.54 2.93
CA LEU A 130 4.91 9.43 3.57
C LEU A 130 5.62 10.32 2.53
N GLY A 131 5.89 9.78 1.33
CA GLY A 131 6.54 10.49 0.24
C GLY A 131 5.58 11.09 -0.80
N HIS A 132 4.30 10.68 -0.82
CA HIS A 132 3.31 11.22 -1.77
C HIS A 132 2.64 12.51 -1.26
N CYS A 133 2.36 12.60 0.04
CA CYS A 133 1.65 13.77 0.57
C CYS A 133 2.62 14.95 0.76
N GLU A 134 2.44 16.02 0.01
CA GLU A 134 3.17 17.29 0.19
C GLU A 134 2.71 18.04 1.45
N GLY A 135 3.63 18.79 2.09
CA GLY A 135 3.34 19.56 3.29
C GLY A 135 4.58 20.04 4.05
N PRO A 136 4.41 20.83 5.12
CA PRO A 136 5.53 21.43 5.86
C PRO A 136 6.53 20.43 6.47
N ASP A 137 6.05 19.25 6.84
CA ASP A 137 6.79 18.15 7.45
C ASP A 137 7.20 17.06 6.42
N HIS A 138 7.03 17.31 5.12
CA HIS A 138 7.34 16.34 4.06
C HIS A 138 8.80 15.87 4.11
N LEU A 139 9.77 16.77 4.29
CA LEU A 139 11.19 16.38 4.37
C LEU A 139 11.49 15.44 5.56
N GLN A 140 10.87 15.69 6.71
CA GLN A 140 11.03 14.84 7.90
C GLN A 140 10.44 13.45 7.66
N ARG A 141 9.30 13.38 6.95
CA ARG A 141 8.72 12.09 6.54
C ARG A 141 9.57 11.37 5.51
N LEU A 142 10.26 12.07 4.61
CA LEU A 142 11.21 11.44 3.69
C LEU A 142 12.40 10.84 4.43
N ASP A 143 12.95 11.53 5.44
CA ASP A 143 14.03 10.98 6.28
C ASP A 143 13.56 9.70 7.00
N LEU A 144 12.35 9.71 7.56
CA LEU A 144 11.74 8.53 8.16
C LEU A 144 11.55 7.41 7.12
N LEU A 145 11.03 7.74 5.94
CA LEU A 145 10.82 6.76 4.87
C LEU A 145 12.13 6.12 4.43
N ILE A 146 13.22 6.89 4.30
CA ILE A 146 14.56 6.38 3.97
C ILE A 146 15.02 5.37 5.03
N GLY A 147 14.91 5.71 6.32
CA GLY A 147 15.27 4.78 7.40
C GLY A 147 14.47 3.48 7.36
N LEU A 148 13.15 3.57 7.16
CA LEU A 148 12.31 2.37 6.99
C LEU A 148 12.73 1.52 5.79
N ARG A 149 13.14 2.15 4.68
CA ARG A 149 13.61 1.43 3.48
C ARG A 149 14.92 0.70 3.71
N GLU A 150 15.85 1.32 4.44
CA GLU A 150 17.12 0.70 4.82
C GLU A 150 16.89 -0.52 5.71
N GLU A 151 15.99 -0.42 6.70
CA GLU A 151 15.58 -1.55 7.55
C GLU A 151 14.97 -2.69 6.71
N ILE A 152 14.02 -2.36 5.84
CA ILE A 152 13.38 -3.34 4.95
C ILE A 152 14.42 -4.03 4.06
N ALA A 153 15.35 -3.29 3.47
CA ALA A 153 16.40 -3.84 2.62
C ALA A 153 17.39 -4.74 3.38
N ALA A 154 17.61 -4.48 4.67
CA ALA A 154 18.44 -5.29 5.54
C ALA A 154 17.73 -6.60 5.98
N GLU A 155 16.44 -6.53 6.27
CA GLU A 155 15.63 -7.66 6.76
C GLU A 155 15.07 -8.55 5.66
N ALA A 156 15.02 -8.06 4.41
CA ALA A 156 14.50 -8.83 3.29
C ALA A 156 15.28 -10.14 3.04
N PRO A 157 14.61 -11.19 2.51
CA PRO A 157 15.28 -12.42 2.10
C PRO A 157 16.45 -12.13 1.17
N THR A 158 17.57 -12.84 1.35
CA THR A 158 18.84 -12.57 0.65
C THR A 158 18.70 -12.49 -0.87
N HIS A 159 17.86 -13.35 -1.47
CA HIS A 159 17.64 -13.35 -2.92
C HIS A 159 16.81 -12.17 -3.43
N LEU A 160 16.05 -11.50 -2.55
CA LEU A 160 15.26 -10.30 -2.87
C LEU A 160 15.94 -8.99 -2.45
N GLN A 161 16.94 -9.01 -1.55
CA GLN A 161 17.66 -7.81 -1.10
C GLN A 161 18.14 -6.88 -2.23
N PRO A 162 18.68 -7.38 -3.37
CA PRO A 162 19.10 -6.49 -4.46
C PRO A 162 17.97 -5.61 -5.00
N ILE A 163 16.73 -6.10 -4.97
CA ILE A 163 15.56 -5.32 -5.40
C ILE A 163 15.35 -4.18 -4.42
N TYR A 164 15.25 -4.45 -3.11
CA TYR A 164 14.97 -3.42 -2.11
C TYR A 164 16.08 -2.39 -1.93
N ARG A 165 17.34 -2.74 -2.17
CA ARG A 165 18.45 -1.77 -2.17
C ARG A 165 18.42 -0.80 -3.35
N SER A 166 17.65 -1.12 -4.39
CA SER A 166 17.51 -0.30 -5.60
C SER A 166 16.23 0.54 -5.64
N LEU A 167 15.35 0.37 -4.65
CA LEU A 167 14.05 1.03 -4.52
C LEU A 167 14.09 2.18 -3.54
#